data_AF-A0A958FID2-F1
#
_entry.id   AF-A0A958FID2-F1
#
_cell.length_a   1.000
_cell.length_b   1.000
_cell.length_c   1.000
_cell.angle_alpha   90.00
_cell.angle_beta   90.00
_cell.angle_gamma   90.00
#
_symmetry.space_group_name_H-M   'P 1'
#
loop_
_entity.id
_entity.type
_entity.pdbx_description
1 polymer ?
#
loop_
_entity_poly.entity_id
_entity_poly.type
_entity_poly.pdbx_seq_one_letter_code
_entity_poly.pdbx_strand_id
1 'polypeptide(L)'
;MTAHLHDSLAAFISQNEIPARQRFDLTLLVNKCLTVNFRAPAAALQALLPGCLTAEEIRDSGMGMLSVCGWDYWITRLGFLPLPEIHCKALSFRIAVTFRRSAGIIRAFYPLRTMTTAPIGKWPNGRERRDVPQLDLEDSGEFYGLSRQSRDPLQRDYLEGDMKTVSKAGAAGSIFHDINEAARFILAHEGSCAYDAGKKQLLFQPIIYPPWEICFCH
;
A
#
# COMPACT_ATOMS: atom_id res chain seq x y z
N MET A 1 -42.24 17.31 23.48
CA MET A 1 -41.80 15.94 23.13
C MET A 1 -42.09 15.75 21.65
N THR A 2 -41.13 16.14 20.81
CA THR A 2 -41.17 15.92 19.36
C THR A 2 -39.72 15.85 18.90
N ALA A 3 -39.35 14.65 18.45
CA ALA A 3 -38.04 14.16 18.07
C ALA A 3 -37.40 15.02 16.96
N HIS A 4 -36.14 15.44 17.11
CA HIS A 4 -34.95 14.76 16.56
C HIS A 4 -35.11 14.34 15.09
N LEU A 5 -34.68 15.18 14.15
CA LEU A 5 -34.27 14.71 12.81
C LEU A 5 -33.43 15.68 11.95
N HIS A 6 -32.94 16.81 12.48
CA HIS A 6 -32.14 17.74 11.67
C HIS A 6 -30.75 18.11 12.19
N ASP A 7 -30.38 17.71 13.42
CA ASP A 7 -29.10 18.14 14.02
C ASP A 7 -27.96 17.09 13.97
N SER A 8 -28.23 15.87 13.47
CA SER A 8 -27.24 14.78 13.44
C SER A 8 -26.38 14.73 12.17
N LEU A 9 -26.72 15.48 11.11
CA LEU A 9 -25.86 15.56 9.92
C LEU A 9 -24.83 16.70 10.00
N ALA A 10 -25.17 17.81 10.66
CA ALA A 10 -24.26 18.95 10.81
C ALA A 10 -23.10 18.66 11.77
N ALA A 11 -23.32 17.81 12.78
CA ALA A 11 -22.25 17.37 13.69
C ALA A 11 -21.29 16.33 13.08
N PHE A 12 -21.67 15.69 11.96
CA PHE A 12 -20.83 14.69 11.28
C PHE A 12 -19.76 15.34 10.38
N ILE A 13 -19.93 16.60 9.99
CA ILE A 13 -19.05 17.28 9.02
C ILE A 13 -17.84 17.96 9.69
N SER A 14 -17.84 18.18 11.02
CA SER A 14 -16.70 18.80 11.73
C SER A 14 -15.63 17.82 12.26
N GLN A 15 -15.78 16.50 12.06
CA GLN A 15 -14.81 15.49 12.51
C GLN A 15 -13.81 15.03 11.42
N ASN A 16 -13.72 15.75 10.29
CA ASN A 16 -12.79 15.41 9.18
C ASN A 16 -11.30 15.69 9.49
N GLU A 17 -10.95 16.12 10.70
CA GLU A 17 -9.56 16.22 11.13
C GLU A 17 -9.11 14.92 11.75
N ILE A 18 -8.90 13.92 10.90
CA ILE A 18 -8.32 12.66 11.34
C ILE A 18 -6.81 12.89 11.60
N PRO A 19 -6.34 12.85 12.87
CA PRO A 19 -4.93 13.07 13.16
C PRO A 19 -4.18 11.78 12.81
N ALA A 20 -3.42 11.79 11.71
CA ALA A 20 -2.42 10.76 11.47
C ALA A 20 -1.29 10.92 12.50
N ARG A 21 -1.42 10.24 13.64
CA ARG A 21 -0.33 10.08 14.61
C ARG A 21 0.46 8.82 14.27
N GLN A 22 1.65 8.98 13.73
CA GLN A 22 2.64 7.91 13.66
C GLN A 22 3.06 7.57 15.10
N ARG A 23 2.86 6.32 15.54
CA ARG A 23 3.17 5.94 16.93
C ARG A 23 4.67 5.77 17.19
N PHE A 24 5.45 5.42 16.15
CA PHE A 24 6.92 5.31 16.16
C PHE A 24 7.47 5.49 14.73
N ASP A 25 8.64 6.09 14.58
CA ASP A 25 9.34 6.19 13.30
C ASP A 25 10.12 4.90 13.03
N LEU A 26 9.87 4.25 11.89
CA LEU A 26 10.67 3.11 11.43
C LEU A 26 11.44 3.56 10.20
N THR A 27 12.76 3.36 10.22
CA THR A 27 13.58 3.53 9.02
C THR A 27 13.75 2.17 8.37
N LEU A 28 13.27 2.08 7.13
CA LEU A 28 13.40 0.89 6.29
C LEU A 28 14.36 1.20 5.15
N LEU A 29 15.29 0.29 4.89
CA LEU A 29 16.11 0.29 3.69
C LEU A 29 15.58 -0.78 2.74
N VAL A 30 14.91 -0.38 1.66
CA VAL A 30 14.38 -1.31 0.66
C VAL A 30 15.51 -1.71 -0.28
N ASN A 31 15.79 -3.02 -0.36
CA ASN A 31 16.78 -3.60 -1.27
C ASN A 31 16.17 -3.81 -2.66
N LYS A 32 15.04 -4.53 -2.71
CA LYS A 32 14.31 -4.80 -3.95
C LYS A 32 12.81 -4.65 -3.73
N CYS A 33 12.11 -4.15 -4.76
CA CYS A 33 10.67 -3.99 -4.76
C CYS A 33 10.10 -4.43 -6.10
N LEU A 34 9.14 -5.34 -6.08
CA LEU A 34 8.35 -5.73 -7.24
C LEU A 34 6.92 -5.28 -7.02
N THR A 35 6.34 -4.56 -7.98
CA THR A 35 4.93 -4.14 -7.91
C THR A 35 4.22 -4.51 -9.19
N VAL A 36 3.09 -5.20 -9.05
CA VAL A 36 2.14 -5.44 -10.13
C VAL A 36 0.88 -4.63 -9.84
N ASN A 37 0.48 -3.81 -10.81
CA ASN A 37 -0.69 -2.94 -10.71
C ASN A 37 -1.80 -3.46 -11.60
N PHE A 38 -2.92 -3.84 -10.99
CA PHE A 38 -4.13 -4.27 -11.65
C PHE A 38 -5.13 -3.13 -11.74
N ARG A 39 -5.83 -3.04 -12.86
CA ARG A 39 -7.02 -2.21 -12.99
C ARG A 39 -8.23 -3.00 -12.49
N ALA A 40 -9.02 -2.38 -11.64
CA ALA A 40 -10.30 -2.94 -11.20
C ALA A 40 -11.37 -1.83 -11.18
N PRO A 41 -12.67 -2.16 -11.30
CA PRO A 41 -13.73 -1.16 -11.22
C PRO A 41 -13.62 -0.34 -9.93
N ALA A 42 -13.60 0.99 -10.03
CA ALA A 42 -13.40 1.87 -8.88
C ALA A 42 -14.48 1.65 -7.79
N ALA A 43 -15.73 1.42 -8.21
CA ALA A 43 -16.83 1.10 -7.31
C ALA A 43 -16.61 -0.20 -6.51
N ALA A 44 -16.01 -1.22 -7.12
CA ALA A 44 -15.69 -2.48 -6.43
C ALA A 44 -14.57 -2.28 -5.40
N LEU A 45 -13.56 -1.47 -5.73
CA LEU A 45 -12.50 -1.11 -4.80
C LEU A 45 -13.04 -0.26 -3.63
N GLN A 46 -13.92 0.70 -3.92
CA GLN A 46 -14.55 1.56 -2.91
C GLN A 46 -15.30 0.76 -1.85
N ALA A 47 -15.96 -0.34 -2.22
CA ALA A 47 -16.69 -1.21 -1.30
C ALA A 47 -15.78 -1.89 -0.25
N LEU A 48 -14.47 -1.97 -0.50
CA LEU A 48 -13.48 -2.55 0.41
C LEU A 48 -12.86 -1.52 1.37
N LEU A 49 -13.13 -0.23 1.15
CA LEU A 49 -12.49 0.85 1.88
C LEU A 49 -13.33 1.35 3.06
N PRO A 50 -12.70 1.83 4.15
CA PRO A 50 -13.34 2.67 5.14
C PRO A 50 -13.98 3.91 4.49
N GLY A 51 -15.13 4.35 5.01
CA GLY A 51 -15.89 5.46 4.42
C GLY A 51 -15.19 6.84 4.43
N CYS A 52 -14.06 6.97 5.12
CA CYS A 52 -13.22 8.18 5.07
C CYS A 52 -12.19 8.16 3.93
N LEU A 53 -12.11 7.07 3.17
CA LEU A 53 -11.22 6.91 2.02
C LEU A 53 -12.04 6.80 0.74
N THR A 54 -11.52 7.39 -0.33
CA THR A 54 -12.08 7.29 -1.66
C THR A 54 -11.13 6.50 -2.54
N ALA A 55 -11.62 5.49 -3.27
CA ALA A 55 -10.81 4.78 -4.24
C ALA A 55 -10.32 5.77 -5.31
N GLU A 56 -9.02 5.78 -5.57
CA GLU A 56 -8.44 6.68 -6.58
C GLU A 56 -8.74 6.14 -7.97
N GLU A 57 -9.45 6.95 -8.74
CA GLU A 57 -9.80 6.65 -10.11
C GLU A 57 -8.66 7.04 -11.06
N ILE A 58 -8.37 6.18 -12.01
CA ILE A 58 -7.32 6.42 -12.99
C ILE A 58 -7.92 7.20 -14.15
N ARG A 59 -7.68 8.52 -14.18
CA ARG A 59 -8.10 9.43 -15.27
C ARG A 59 -9.61 9.37 -15.59
N ASP A 60 -10.45 9.36 -14.57
CA ASP A 60 -11.91 9.36 -14.74
C ASP A 60 -12.45 8.19 -15.61
N SER A 61 -11.74 7.06 -15.63
CA SER A 61 -12.03 5.93 -16.51
C SER A 61 -13.04 4.92 -15.94
N GLY A 62 -13.61 5.18 -14.77
CA GLY A 62 -14.37 4.23 -13.93
C GLY A 62 -13.52 3.12 -13.28
N MET A 63 -12.19 3.17 -13.44
CA MET A 63 -11.28 2.13 -12.95
C MET A 63 -10.34 2.70 -11.90
N GLY A 64 -10.12 1.97 -10.82
CA GLY A 64 -9.08 2.26 -9.85
C GLY A 64 -7.92 1.27 -9.94
N MET A 65 -6.95 1.42 -9.03
CA MET A 65 -5.74 0.61 -8.99
C MET A 65 -5.71 -0.28 -7.75
N LEU A 66 -5.58 -1.58 -7.98
CA LEU A 66 -5.22 -2.59 -6.98
C LEU A 66 -3.78 -3.01 -7.24
N SER A 67 -2.89 -2.79 -6.29
CA SER A 67 -1.48 -3.13 -6.41
C SER A 67 -1.12 -4.30 -5.51
N VAL A 68 -0.35 -5.23 -6.05
CA VAL A 68 0.36 -6.26 -5.27
C VAL A 68 1.83 -5.86 -5.25
N CYS A 69 2.40 -5.73 -4.06
CA CYS A 69 3.72 -5.19 -3.84
C CYS A 69 4.55 -6.11 -2.96
N GLY A 70 5.61 -6.68 -3.52
CA GLY A 70 6.63 -7.44 -2.81
C GLY A 70 7.82 -6.57 -2.44
N TRP A 71 8.28 -6.66 -1.19
CA TRP A 71 9.46 -5.95 -0.69
C TRP A 71 10.45 -6.91 -0.07
N ASP A 72 11.72 -6.68 -0.41
CA ASP A 72 12.88 -7.19 0.29
C ASP A 72 13.60 -5.99 0.94
N TYR A 73 13.69 -5.97 2.28
CA TYR A 73 14.11 -4.78 3.01
C TYR A 73 14.79 -5.07 4.35
N TRP A 74 15.50 -4.08 4.87
CA TRP A 74 16.14 -4.10 6.17
C TRP A 74 15.48 -3.10 7.11
N ILE A 75 15.22 -3.51 8.34
CA ILE A 75 14.86 -2.59 9.41
C ILE A 75 16.16 -2.13 10.08
N THR A 76 16.45 -0.84 10.00
CA THR A 76 17.72 -0.28 10.48
C THR A 76 17.56 0.58 11.73
N ARG A 77 16.36 1.13 11.98
CA ARG A 77 16.08 1.98 13.15
C ARG A 77 14.64 1.87 13.64
N LEU A 78 14.48 2.05 14.95
CA LEU A 78 13.21 2.31 15.62
C LEU A 78 13.34 3.63 16.41
N GLY A 79 12.72 4.70 15.90
CA GLY A 79 12.91 6.06 16.38
C GLY A 79 14.38 6.47 16.25
N PHE A 80 14.96 6.93 17.35
CA PHE A 80 16.38 7.29 17.43
C PHE A 80 17.31 6.08 17.66
N LEU A 81 16.76 4.89 17.95
CA LEU A 81 17.56 3.72 18.32
C LEU A 81 18.00 2.97 17.05
N PRO A 82 19.31 2.81 16.80
CA PRO A 82 19.79 1.89 15.77
C PRO A 82 19.45 0.46 16.18
N LEU A 83 18.96 -0.32 15.22
CA LEU A 83 18.74 -1.75 15.40
C LEU A 83 19.84 -2.54 14.68
N PRO A 84 20.19 -3.75 15.14
CA PRO A 84 20.89 -4.69 14.28
C PRO A 84 20.08 -4.88 13.00
N GLU A 85 20.76 -5.02 11.85
CA GLU A 85 20.08 -5.12 10.56
C GLU A 85 19.14 -6.34 10.54
N ILE A 86 17.83 -6.09 10.63
CA ILE A 86 16.82 -7.15 10.58
C ILE A 86 16.35 -7.28 9.14
N HIS A 87 16.78 -8.35 8.48
CA HIS A 87 16.31 -8.69 7.14
C HIS A 87 14.85 -9.11 7.17
N CYS A 88 14.02 -8.47 6.37
CA CYS A 88 12.58 -8.67 6.33
C CYS A 88 12.08 -8.75 4.90
N LYS A 89 11.00 -9.51 4.73
CA LYS A 89 10.26 -9.61 3.49
C LYS A 89 8.82 -9.21 3.75
N ALA A 90 8.17 -8.61 2.76
CA ALA A 90 6.75 -8.33 2.84
C ALA A 90 6.04 -8.49 1.50
N LEU A 91 4.78 -8.91 1.57
CA LEU A 91 3.84 -8.89 0.45
C LEU A 91 2.63 -8.07 0.86
N SER A 92 2.31 -7.02 0.13
CA SER A 92 1.19 -6.13 0.42
C SER A 92 0.23 -6.04 -0.74
N PHE A 93 -1.05 -6.24 -0.45
CA PHE A 93 -2.17 -5.99 -1.34
C PHE A 93 -2.77 -4.65 -0.96
N ARG A 94 -2.71 -3.67 -1.85
CA ARG A 94 -3.04 -2.28 -1.54
C ARG A 94 -3.88 -1.63 -2.63
N ILE A 95 -4.79 -0.76 -2.23
CA ILE A 95 -5.61 0.04 -3.13
C ILE A 95 -5.05 1.46 -3.18
N ALA A 96 -4.98 2.07 -4.36
CA ALA A 96 -4.75 3.50 -4.48
C ALA A 96 -5.98 4.28 -3.98
N VAL A 97 -5.77 5.20 -3.03
CA VAL A 97 -6.84 5.94 -2.38
C VAL A 97 -6.51 7.42 -2.30
N THR A 98 -7.56 8.21 -2.19
CA THR A 98 -7.48 9.62 -1.82
C THR A 98 -8.24 9.86 -0.53
N PHE A 99 -7.79 10.86 0.24
CA PHE A 99 -8.53 11.36 1.39
C PHE A 99 -8.20 12.83 1.62
N ARG A 100 -9.11 13.53 2.29
CA ARG A 100 -8.96 14.96 2.55
C ARG A 100 -8.27 15.21 3.88
N ARG A 101 -7.33 16.15 3.90
CA ARG A 101 -6.79 16.81 5.10
C ARG A 101 -6.97 18.32 4.95
N SER A 102 -6.76 19.05 6.05
CA SER A 102 -6.86 20.52 6.08
C SER A 102 -6.04 21.21 4.99
N ALA A 103 -4.88 20.65 4.63
CA ALA A 103 -3.98 21.19 3.61
C ALA A 103 -4.31 20.77 2.16
N GLY A 104 -5.26 19.86 1.92
CA GLY A 104 -5.59 19.39 0.57
C GLY A 104 -6.06 17.94 0.49
N ILE A 105 -6.08 17.41 -0.74
CA ILE A 105 -6.32 15.99 -1.01
C ILE A 105 -4.97 15.29 -1.01
N ILE A 106 -4.86 14.20 -0.26
CA ILE A 106 -3.67 13.36 -0.22
C ILE A 106 -3.95 12.09 -1.00
N ARG A 107 -2.98 11.66 -1.80
CA ARG A 107 -2.97 10.38 -2.51
C ARG A 107 -2.12 9.39 -1.74
N ALA A 108 -2.61 8.19 -1.48
CA ALA A 108 -1.93 7.19 -0.68
C ALA A 108 -2.29 5.78 -1.11
N PHE A 109 -1.54 4.80 -0.61
CA PHE A 109 -1.90 3.41 -0.68
C PHE A 109 -2.58 2.96 0.61
N TYR A 110 -3.73 2.29 0.51
CA TYR A 110 -4.39 1.61 1.62
C TYR A 110 -4.13 0.10 1.52
N PRO A 111 -3.35 -0.51 2.43
CA PRO A 111 -3.13 -1.93 2.45
C PRO A 111 -4.39 -2.65 2.94
N LEU A 112 -4.99 -3.48 2.07
CA LEU A 112 -6.04 -4.41 2.45
C LEU A 112 -5.47 -5.54 3.32
N ARG A 113 -4.26 -5.99 2.95
CA ARG A 113 -3.55 -7.07 3.61
C ARG A 113 -2.06 -6.86 3.40
N THR A 114 -1.29 -6.98 4.48
CA THR A 114 0.17 -7.00 4.41
C THR A 114 0.67 -8.19 5.18
N MET A 115 1.44 -9.03 4.53
CA MET A 115 2.16 -10.15 5.11
C MET A 115 3.61 -9.74 5.28
N THR A 116 4.22 -10.06 6.42
CA THR A 116 5.62 -9.70 6.66
C THR A 116 6.32 -10.71 7.56
N THR A 117 7.60 -10.97 7.28
CA THR A 117 8.46 -11.75 8.17
C THR A 117 9.01 -10.92 9.34
N ALA A 118 8.77 -9.61 9.36
CA ALA A 118 9.26 -8.74 10.41
C ALA A 118 8.70 -9.19 11.78
N PRO A 119 9.57 -9.44 12.77
CA PRO A 119 9.15 -9.91 14.10
C PRO A 119 8.36 -8.85 14.89
N ILE A 120 8.23 -7.63 14.35
CA ILE A 120 7.53 -6.48 14.93
C ILE A 120 6.00 -6.53 14.64
N GLY A 121 5.49 -7.70 14.21
CA GLY A 121 4.17 -7.90 13.61
C GLY A 121 2.93 -7.83 14.52
N LYS A 122 3.05 -7.47 15.81
CA LYS A 122 1.89 -7.32 16.71
C LYS A 122 2.01 -6.11 17.66
N TRP A 123 2.09 -4.89 17.11
CA TRP A 123 1.93 -3.66 17.90
C TRP A 123 0.92 -2.70 17.26
N PRO A 124 0.28 -1.80 18.04
CA PRO A 124 -1.15 -1.56 18.05
C PRO A 124 -1.54 -0.45 17.07
N ASN A 125 -1.15 -0.64 15.81
CA ASN A 125 -1.55 0.19 14.69
C ASN A 125 -2.66 -0.61 13.99
N GLY A 126 -3.89 -0.10 14.14
CA GLY A 126 -5.14 -0.86 14.02
C GLY A 126 -5.19 -1.91 12.92
N ARG A 127 -5.64 -3.12 13.31
CA ARG A 127 -6.26 -4.22 12.52
C ARG A 127 -5.81 -4.44 11.06
N GLU A 128 -4.65 -3.98 10.63
CA GLU A 128 -4.02 -4.49 9.42
C GLU A 128 -3.83 -5.98 9.66
N ARG A 129 -4.44 -6.84 8.83
CA ARG A 129 -4.29 -8.29 8.95
C ARG A 129 -2.86 -8.66 8.57
N ARG A 130 -1.96 -8.50 9.53
CA ARG A 130 -0.57 -8.94 9.47
C ARG A 130 -0.50 -10.39 9.86
N ASP A 131 -0.59 -11.25 8.85
CA ASP A 131 -0.12 -12.61 9.00
C ASP A 131 1.42 -12.58 9.00
N VAL A 132 2.04 -13.45 9.80
CA VAL A 132 3.47 -13.74 9.72
C VAL A 132 3.62 -15.07 8.97
N PRO A 133 3.54 -15.07 7.63
CA PRO A 133 3.76 -16.28 6.87
C PRO A 133 5.25 -16.55 6.70
N GLN A 134 5.56 -17.80 6.36
CA GLN A 134 6.83 -18.13 5.76
C GLN A 134 6.80 -17.62 4.30
N LEU A 135 7.62 -16.59 4.04
CA LEU A 135 7.81 -16.01 2.71
C LEU A 135 9.17 -16.46 2.17
N ASP A 136 9.15 -17.13 1.04
CA ASP A 136 10.35 -17.48 0.31
C ASP A 136 10.63 -16.42 -0.75
N LEU A 137 11.92 -16.13 -0.93
CA LEU A 137 12.41 -15.22 -1.96
C LEU A 137 13.17 -16.08 -2.96
N GLU A 138 12.84 -15.92 -4.23
CA GLU A 138 13.63 -16.41 -5.33
C GLU A 138 14.28 -15.21 -6.01
N ASP A 139 15.60 -15.25 -6.12
CA ASP A 139 16.40 -14.20 -6.76
C ASP A 139 17.55 -14.89 -7.49
N SER A 140 17.26 -15.39 -8.69
CA SER A 140 18.23 -16.11 -9.53
C SER A 140 18.96 -15.17 -10.50
N GLY A 141 18.61 -13.88 -10.51
CA GLY A 141 19.04 -12.91 -11.51
C GLY A 141 18.26 -13.01 -12.84
N GLU A 142 17.74 -14.20 -13.18
CA GLU A 142 16.77 -14.38 -14.27
C GLU A 142 15.33 -14.16 -13.80
N PHE A 143 15.01 -14.62 -12.59
CA PHE A 143 13.70 -14.47 -11.97
C PHE A 143 13.84 -13.78 -10.62
N TYR A 144 12.87 -12.93 -10.33
CA TYR A 144 12.69 -12.35 -9.00
C TYR A 144 11.26 -12.63 -8.52
N GLY A 145 11.14 -13.46 -7.49
CA GLY A 145 9.86 -13.97 -7.02
C GLY A 145 9.72 -13.94 -5.50
N LEU A 146 8.50 -13.70 -5.03
CA LEU A 146 8.11 -13.84 -3.64
C LEU A 146 6.93 -14.82 -3.55
N SER A 147 7.11 -15.88 -2.77
CA SER A 147 6.07 -16.89 -2.57
C SER A 147 5.70 -17.03 -1.10
N ARG A 148 4.43 -17.32 -0.85
CA ARG A 148 3.92 -17.68 0.46
C ARG A 148 3.78 -19.18 0.57
N GLN A 149 4.50 -19.77 1.52
CA GLN A 149 4.28 -21.16 1.90
C GLN A 149 3.02 -21.26 2.77
N SER A 150 2.15 -22.19 2.40
CA SER A 150 0.96 -22.52 3.17
C SER A 150 0.66 -24.01 3.04
N ARG A 151 0.25 -24.61 4.17
CA ARG A 151 -0.30 -25.98 4.22
C ARG A 151 -1.63 -26.07 3.46
N ASP A 152 -2.40 -24.98 3.48
CA ASP A 152 -3.59 -24.82 2.64
C ASP A 152 -3.18 -24.30 1.25
N PRO A 153 -3.37 -25.08 0.17
CA PRO A 153 -3.02 -24.67 -1.20
C PRO A 153 -3.75 -23.41 -1.66
N LEU A 154 -4.97 -23.15 -1.17
CA LEU A 154 -5.77 -21.96 -1.53
C LEU A 154 -5.19 -20.67 -0.94
N GLN A 155 -4.24 -20.80 -0.04
CA GLN A 155 -3.55 -19.70 0.61
C GLN A 155 -2.10 -19.57 0.14
N ARG A 156 -1.69 -20.30 -0.90
CA ARG A 156 -0.39 -20.10 -1.54
C ARG A 156 -0.51 -18.92 -2.49
N ASP A 157 0.30 -17.90 -2.22
CA ASP A 157 0.37 -16.69 -3.00
C ASP A 157 1.73 -16.66 -3.71
N TYR A 158 1.77 -16.30 -5.00
CA TYR A 158 3.01 -16.21 -5.78
C TYR A 158 3.04 -14.90 -6.56
N LEU A 159 4.16 -14.19 -6.51
CA LEU A 159 4.44 -13.02 -7.32
C LEU A 159 5.83 -13.18 -7.91
N GLU A 160 5.96 -13.15 -9.23
CA GLU A 160 7.23 -13.30 -9.94
C GLU A 160 7.33 -12.26 -11.04
N GLY A 161 8.55 -11.76 -11.26
CA GLY A 161 8.95 -11.06 -12.47
C GLY A 161 10.07 -11.83 -13.17
N ASP A 162 9.89 -12.07 -14.47
CA ASP A 162 10.97 -12.48 -15.37
C ASP A 162 11.81 -11.24 -15.72
N MET A 163 13.07 -11.26 -15.33
CA MET A 163 13.98 -10.13 -15.52
C MET A 163 14.28 -9.86 -17.01
N LYS A 164 14.05 -10.84 -17.90
CA LYS A 164 14.19 -10.67 -19.36
C LYS A 164 13.06 -9.83 -19.96
N THR A 165 11.91 -9.75 -19.29
CA THR A 165 10.77 -8.94 -19.75
C THR A 165 10.74 -7.55 -19.14
N VAL A 166 11.68 -7.25 -18.24
CA VAL A 166 11.86 -5.93 -17.64
C VAL A 166 12.38 -4.95 -18.69
N SER A 167 11.64 -3.88 -18.92
CA SER A 167 11.92 -2.91 -19.97
C SER A 167 11.40 -1.52 -19.60
N LYS A 168 11.96 -0.50 -20.22
CA LYS A 168 11.47 0.88 -20.14
C LYS A 168 10.44 1.22 -21.22
N ALA A 169 10.30 0.35 -22.22
CA ALA A 169 9.30 0.53 -23.26
C ALA A 169 7.89 0.37 -22.67
N GLY A 170 6.93 1.15 -23.16
CA GLY A 170 5.53 0.99 -22.75
C GLY A 170 5.01 -0.41 -23.12
N ALA A 171 4.24 -1.03 -22.22
CA ALA A 171 3.63 -2.34 -22.48
C ALA A 171 2.36 -2.22 -23.32
N ALA A 172 2.13 -3.16 -24.23
CA ALA A 172 0.86 -3.25 -24.96
C ALA A 172 -0.30 -3.42 -23.96
N GLY A 173 -1.31 -2.55 -24.05
CA GLY A 173 -2.45 -2.54 -23.11
C GLY A 173 -2.24 -1.72 -21.83
N SER A 174 -1.06 -1.09 -21.66
CA SER A 174 -0.86 -0.05 -20.65
C SER A 174 -1.79 1.14 -20.90
N ILE A 175 -2.33 1.71 -19.83
CA ILE A 175 -3.07 2.99 -19.86
C ILE A 175 -2.15 4.20 -19.86
N PHE A 176 -0.89 4.01 -19.51
CA PHE A 176 0.14 5.03 -19.52
C PHE A 176 0.84 5.00 -20.88
N HIS A 177 1.05 6.19 -21.45
CA HIS A 177 1.71 6.39 -22.73
C HIS A 177 3.19 5.96 -22.68
N ASP A 178 3.85 6.25 -21.56
CA ASP A 178 5.24 5.90 -21.34
C ASP A 178 5.53 5.64 -19.84
N ILE A 179 6.79 5.28 -19.57
CA ILE A 179 7.25 4.97 -18.22
C ILE A 179 7.34 6.19 -17.31
N ASN A 180 7.58 7.38 -17.86
CA ASN A 180 7.65 8.61 -17.07
C ASN A 180 6.26 9.01 -16.58
N GLU A 181 5.23 8.75 -17.39
CA GLU A 181 3.85 8.96 -17.00
C GLU A 181 3.39 7.97 -15.94
N ALA A 182 3.70 6.68 -16.11
CA ALA A 182 3.44 5.68 -15.07
C ALA A 182 4.18 6.00 -13.77
N ALA A 183 5.45 6.41 -13.88
CA ALA A 183 6.26 6.84 -12.75
C ALA A 183 5.63 8.02 -12.02
N ARG A 184 5.23 9.09 -12.75
CA ARG A 184 4.54 10.24 -12.16
C ARG A 184 3.25 9.84 -11.45
N PHE A 185 2.49 8.91 -12.01
CA PHE A 185 1.25 8.45 -11.37
C PHE A 185 1.53 7.69 -10.06
N ILE A 186 2.44 6.72 -10.07
CA ILE A 186 2.79 5.92 -8.88
C ILE A 186 3.45 6.80 -7.81
N LEU A 187 4.43 7.62 -8.19
CA LEU A 187 5.21 8.45 -7.28
C LEU A 187 4.43 9.67 -6.76
N ALA A 188 3.29 10.00 -7.35
CA ALA A 188 2.38 11.02 -6.81
C ALA A 188 1.64 10.55 -5.55
N HIS A 189 1.70 9.26 -5.21
CA HIS A 189 1.14 8.76 -3.95
C HIS A 189 2.11 9.10 -2.82
N GLU A 190 1.72 10.02 -1.94
CA GLU A 190 2.58 10.61 -0.91
C GLU A 190 2.93 9.62 0.23
N GLY A 191 2.20 8.52 0.35
CA GLY A 191 2.44 7.56 1.41
C GLY A 191 1.54 6.34 1.43
N SER A 192 1.60 5.63 2.55
CA SER A 192 0.68 4.55 2.90
C SER A 192 -0.22 5.01 4.05
N CYS A 193 -1.46 4.52 4.09
CA CYS A 193 -2.41 4.86 5.15
C CYS A 193 -3.11 3.60 5.69
N ALA A 194 -3.49 3.61 6.97
CA ALA A 194 -4.19 2.51 7.62
C ALA A 194 -5.30 3.06 8.52
N TYR A 195 -6.45 2.41 8.57
CA TYR A 195 -7.58 2.86 9.38
C TYR A 195 -7.70 2.04 10.66
N ASP A 196 -7.54 2.71 11.80
CA ASP A 196 -7.78 2.16 13.12
C ASP A 196 -9.25 2.37 13.49
N ALA A 197 -10.07 1.35 13.22
CA ALA A 197 -11.50 1.37 13.50
C ALA A 197 -11.83 1.53 15.00
N GLY A 198 -10.95 1.07 15.91
CA GLY A 198 -11.17 1.18 17.35
C GLY A 198 -11.07 2.61 17.84
N LYS A 199 -10.21 3.40 17.21
CA LYS A 199 -10.01 4.83 17.50
C LYS A 199 -10.64 5.76 16.48
N LYS A 200 -11.28 5.20 15.45
CA LYS A 200 -11.85 5.92 14.30
C LYS A 200 -10.87 6.92 13.69
N GLN A 201 -9.63 6.49 13.53
CA GLN A 201 -8.55 7.33 13.04
C GLN A 201 -7.82 6.67 11.86
N LEU A 202 -7.32 7.51 10.97
CA LEU A 202 -6.50 7.19 9.83
C LEU A 202 -5.07 7.52 10.23
N LEU A 203 -4.22 6.50 10.16
CA LEU A 203 -2.79 6.60 10.32
C LEU A 203 -2.22 6.79 8.92
N PHE A 204 -1.28 7.72 8.77
CA PHE A 204 -0.59 7.99 7.51
C PHE A 204 0.90 7.91 7.78
N GLN A 205 1.60 7.23 6.87
CA GLN A 205 3.03 7.10 6.86
C GLN A 205 3.53 7.61 5.51
N PRO A 206 4.31 8.71 5.48
CA PRO A 206 4.87 9.19 4.23
C PRO A 206 5.82 8.15 3.65
N ILE A 207 5.82 8.02 2.32
CA ILE A 207 6.80 7.21 1.60
C ILE A 207 7.81 8.19 1.00
N ILE A 208 9.04 8.10 1.47
CA ILE A 208 10.17 8.74 0.79
C ILE A 208 10.64 7.76 -0.26
N TYR A 209 10.32 8.06 -1.51
CA TYR A 209 10.84 7.31 -2.63
C TYR A 209 12.33 7.66 -2.81
N PRO A 210 13.29 6.73 -2.64
CA PRO A 210 14.63 6.89 -3.20
C PRO A 210 14.56 7.19 -4.71
N PRO A 211 15.67 7.58 -5.36
CA PRO A 211 15.71 7.60 -6.82
C PRO A 211 15.60 6.17 -7.35
N TRP A 212 14.38 5.66 -7.53
CA TRP A 212 14.12 4.33 -8.09
C TRP A 212 14.20 4.39 -9.61
N GLU A 213 14.67 3.30 -10.20
CA GLU A 213 14.40 2.98 -11.59
C GLU A 213 13.06 2.24 -11.65
N ILE A 214 12.04 2.87 -12.26
CA ILE A 214 10.77 2.20 -12.57
C ILE A 214 10.96 1.53 -13.93
N CYS A 215 10.61 0.25 -14.01
CA CYS A 215 10.57 -0.56 -15.23
C CYS A 215 9.18 -1.20 -15.37
N PHE A 216 8.73 -1.41 -16.59
CA PHE A 216 7.59 -2.28 -16.87
C PHE A 216 8.08 -3.72 -17.00
N CYS A 217 7.25 -4.68 -16.57
CA CYS A 217 7.38 -6.07 -16.98
C CYS A 217 6.39 -6.32 -18.13
N HIS A 218 6.86 -6.94 -19.20
CA HIS A 218 6.02 -7.35 -20.34
C HIS A 218 5.59 -8.81 -20.24
#